data_AF-A0AAN6PX73-F1
#
_entry.id   AF-A0AAN6PX73-F1
#
_cell.length_a   1.000
_cell.length_b   1.000
_cell.length_c   1.000
_cell.angle_alpha   90.00
_cell.angle_beta   90.00
_cell.angle_gamma   90.00
#
_symmetry.space_group_name_H-M   'P 1'
#
loop_
_entity.id
_entity.type
_entity.pdbx_description
1 polymer ?
#
loop_
_entity_poly.entity_id
_entity_poly.type
_entity_poly.pdbx_seq_one_letter_code
_entity_poly.pdbx_strand_id
1 'polypeptide(L)'
;MAYSVPFTVDSAHQDSATGLVLYRIRVPVSATTNAHEGPTIRYLTASSPPKGASNSIPDDRGRNLSFETVPAGDWNLSHLATTSDGTKFVLASTETSSLDKSVGLLDAGTTWHDTQFDLVHLLDAFYAQRKLHPDNNDTCAAANIQCSGHVNAAVLPSPFNPNHPSAQDKVIGIWAWQPGLTYGIANETHIYYLLRARGDPGLAARFLGHITDDATRVVGFLLEHVVGARHAGPGDLDKCREALRRLHAAGVAYGPSLRRESFLVTIEGSVLLQGFGGAFETDEEEVFVAELGGLEEVLAQV
;
A
#
# COMPACT_ATOMS: atom_id res chain seq x y z
N MET A 1 8.43 -35.83 12.54
CA MET A 1 7.40 -35.38 11.57
C MET A 1 7.53 -33.88 11.47
N ALA A 2 7.57 -33.32 10.26
CA ALA A 2 7.57 -31.86 10.11
C ALA A 2 6.24 -31.32 10.66
N TYR A 3 6.32 -30.37 11.60
CA TYR A 3 5.16 -29.72 12.17
C TYR A 3 4.49 -28.87 11.09
N SER A 4 3.17 -28.97 10.92
CA SER A 4 2.40 -28.15 9.99
C SER A 4 1.41 -27.27 10.75
N VAL A 5 1.07 -26.14 10.14
CA VAL A 5 0.25 -25.10 10.76
C VAL A 5 -0.83 -24.62 9.81
N PRO A 6 -2.02 -24.25 10.31
CA PRO A 6 -3.06 -23.68 9.46
C PRO A 6 -2.62 -22.31 8.92
N PHE A 7 -3.22 -21.89 7.81
CA PHE A 7 -3.03 -20.56 7.25
C PHE A 7 -4.37 -19.99 6.77
N THR A 8 -4.39 -18.68 6.51
CA THR A 8 -5.49 -18.02 5.80
C THR A 8 -4.96 -17.38 4.53
N VAL A 9 -5.71 -17.47 3.42
CA VAL A 9 -5.41 -16.69 2.22
C VAL A 9 -5.87 -15.26 2.47
N ASP A 10 -4.94 -14.32 2.32
CA ASP A 10 -5.22 -12.90 2.45
C ASP A 10 -5.52 -12.26 1.09
N SER A 11 -4.74 -12.63 0.07
CA SER A 11 -4.94 -12.17 -1.30
C SER A 11 -4.34 -13.13 -2.32
N ALA A 12 -4.77 -12.99 -3.58
CA ALA A 12 -4.20 -13.71 -4.71
C ALA A 12 -4.03 -12.77 -5.91
N HIS A 13 -2.98 -12.99 -6.69
CA HIS A 13 -2.71 -12.33 -7.96
C HIS A 13 -2.45 -13.36 -9.04
N GLN A 14 -2.84 -13.01 -10.26
CA GLN A 14 -2.47 -13.74 -11.45
C GLN A 14 -1.93 -12.73 -12.46
N ASP A 15 -0.67 -12.92 -12.85
CA ASP A 15 -0.02 -12.12 -13.88
C ASP A 15 -0.59 -12.53 -15.25
N SER A 16 -1.18 -11.58 -15.97
CA SER A 16 -1.79 -11.85 -17.28
C SER A 16 -0.78 -12.16 -18.38
N ALA A 17 0.46 -11.67 -18.26
CA ALA A 17 1.52 -11.85 -19.25
C ALA A 17 2.27 -13.17 -19.04
N THR A 18 2.61 -13.49 -17.78
CA THR A 18 3.39 -14.70 -17.46
C THR A 18 2.54 -15.89 -17.05
N GLY A 19 1.27 -15.66 -16.66
CA GLY A 19 0.40 -16.69 -16.09
C GLY A 19 0.76 -17.07 -14.65
N LEU A 20 1.75 -16.41 -14.05
CA LEU A 20 2.21 -16.65 -12.68
C LEU A 20 1.06 -16.40 -11.71
N VAL A 21 0.78 -17.38 -10.87
CA VAL A 21 -0.21 -17.29 -9.79
C VAL A 21 0.54 -17.11 -8.48
N LEU A 22 0.17 -16.09 -7.71
CA LEU A 22 0.78 -15.76 -6.44
C LEU A 22 -0.31 -15.63 -5.36
N TYR A 23 -0.16 -16.33 -4.26
CA TYR A 23 -0.99 -16.18 -3.06
C TYR A 23 -0.19 -15.49 -1.97
N ARG A 24 -0.78 -14.48 -1.33
CA ARG A 24 -0.32 -13.94 -0.05
C ARG A 24 -1.11 -14.64 1.05
N ILE A 25 -0.43 -15.36 1.93
CA ILE A 25 -1.05 -16.07 3.03
C ILE A 25 -0.54 -15.54 4.37
N ARG A 26 -1.39 -15.66 5.38
CA ARG A 26 -1.08 -15.34 6.77
C ARG A 26 -0.97 -16.62 7.57
N VAL A 27 0.15 -16.76 8.28
CA VAL A 27 0.46 -17.92 9.13
C VAL A 27 0.48 -17.47 10.60
N PRO A 28 -0.23 -18.16 11.51
CA PRO A 28 -0.35 -17.75 12.91
C PRO A 28 0.93 -17.97 13.72
N VAL A 29 1.06 -17.22 14.82
CA VAL A 29 2.19 -17.20 15.78
C VAL A 29 2.62 -18.58 16.27
N SER A 30 1.69 -19.53 16.46
CA SER A 30 1.98 -20.87 16.98
C SER A 30 2.81 -21.76 16.02
N ALA A 31 3.24 -21.21 14.89
CA ALA A 31 3.99 -21.85 13.83
C ALA A 31 5.46 -21.44 13.75
N THR A 32 5.84 -20.33 14.40
CA THR A 32 7.21 -19.81 14.38
C THR A 32 7.96 -20.32 15.60
N THR A 33 9.29 -20.45 15.48
CA THR A 33 10.16 -20.88 16.59
C THR A 33 10.24 -19.83 17.71
N ASN A 34 9.76 -18.60 17.46
CA ASN A 34 9.76 -17.48 18.38
C ASN A 34 8.34 -17.09 18.80
N ALA A 35 7.94 -17.47 20.02
CA ALA A 35 6.63 -17.16 20.62
C ALA A 35 6.33 -15.65 20.82
N HIS A 36 7.24 -14.77 20.43
CA HIS A 36 7.12 -13.31 20.49
C HIS A 36 6.90 -12.64 19.12
N GLU A 37 6.95 -13.41 18.03
CA GLU A 37 6.68 -12.88 16.69
C GLU A 37 5.19 -13.00 16.39
N GLY A 38 4.60 -11.92 15.90
CA GLY A 38 3.22 -11.90 15.44
C GLY A 38 2.97 -12.87 14.27
N PRO A 39 1.73 -12.95 13.78
CA PRO A 39 1.42 -13.72 12.58
C PRO A 39 2.28 -13.24 11.41
N THR A 40 2.81 -14.17 10.62
CA THR A 40 3.75 -13.87 9.53
C THR A 40 3.10 -14.01 8.17
N ILE A 41 3.65 -13.29 7.20
CA ILE A 41 3.25 -13.31 5.80
C ILE A 41 4.15 -14.26 5.02
N ARG A 42 3.52 -15.10 4.21
CA ARG A 42 4.19 -16.05 3.33
C ARG A 42 3.58 -15.99 1.95
N TYR A 43 4.36 -16.42 0.95
CA TYR A 43 3.94 -16.40 -0.44
C TYR A 43 3.90 -17.82 -1.00
N LEU A 44 2.84 -18.13 -1.75
CA LEU A 44 2.74 -19.37 -2.52
C LEU A 44 2.71 -19.03 -4.00
N THR A 45 3.49 -19.74 -4.82
CA THR A 45 3.62 -19.44 -6.25
C THR A 45 3.41 -20.66 -7.13
N ALA A 46 2.77 -20.48 -8.28
CA ALA A 46 2.63 -21.47 -9.34
C ALA A 46 2.85 -20.81 -10.71
N SER A 47 3.52 -21.51 -11.63
CA SER A 47 3.80 -20.98 -12.98
C SER A 47 2.55 -20.84 -13.87
N SER A 48 1.44 -21.49 -13.51
CA SER A 48 0.18 -21.41 -14.26
C SER A 48 -1.00 -21.81 -13.38
N PRO A 49 -2.22 -21.28 -13.65
CA PRO A 49 -3.43 -21.69 -12.95
C PRO A 49 -3.78 -23.17 -13.22
N PRO A 50 -4.51 -23.83 -12.30
CA PRO A 50 -4.94 -25.20 -12.52
C PRO A 50 -6.01 -25.27 -13.62
N LYS A 51 -6.19 -26.46 -14.20
CA LYS A 51 -7.19 -26.70 -15.25
C LYS A 51 -8.58 -26.32 -14.76
N GLY A 52 -9.30 -25.55 -15.57
CA GLY A 52 -10.67 -25.11 -15.28
C GLY A 52 -10.75 -23.93 -14.31
N ALA A 53 -9.63 -23.42 -13.80
CA ALA A 53 -9.62 -22.14 -13.11
C ALA A 53 -9.90 -20.99 -14.08
N SER A 54 -10.54 -19.95 -13.58
CA SER A 54 -10.73 -18.72 -14.35
C SER A 54 -9.38 -18.05 -14.59
N ASN A 55 -8.99 -17.86 -15.85
CA ASN A 55 -7.77 -17.14 -16.19
C ASN A 55 -7.87 -15.62 -15.92
N SER A 56 -9.06 -15.12 -15.57
CA SER A 56 -9.33 -13.69 -15.39
C SER A 56 -9.60 -13.27 -13.94
N ILE A 57 -9.78 -14.22 -13.02
CA ILE A 57 -10.13 -13.91 -11.62
C ILE A 57 -9.22 -14.72 -10.69
N PRO A 58 -8.33 -14.06 -9.92
CA PRO A 58 -7.53 -14.73 -8.90
C PRO A 58 -8.43 -15.42 -7.86
N ASP A 59 -8.06 -16.63 -7.45
CA ASP A 59 -8.79 -17.36 -6.41
C ASP A 59 -8.36 -16.90 -5.01
N ASP A 60 -8.82 -15.72 -4.63
CA ASP A 60 -8.57 -15.08 -3.33
C ASP A 60 -9.06 -15.91 -2.11
N ARG A 61 -9.89 -16.94 -2.33
CA ARG A 61 -10.38 -17.85 -1.29
C ARG A 61 -9.58 -19.14 -1.15
N GLY A 62 -8.57 -19.36 -1.98
CA GLY A 62 -7.76 -20.57 -1.95
C GLY A 62 -8.51 -21.86 -2.27
N ARG A 63 -9.63 -21.81 -3.01
CA ARG A 63 -10.40 -22.98 -3.46
C ARG A 63 -9.58 -23.94 -4.34
N ASN A 64 -8.58 -23.41 -5.03
CA ASN A 64 -7.63 -24.13 -5.85
C ASN A 64 -6.54 -24.81 -5.01
N LEU A 65 -6.39 -24.49 -3.73
CA LEU A 65 -5.46 -25.17 -2.84
C LEU A 65 -6.10 -26.48 -2.34
N SER A 66 -5.35 -27.58 -2.40
CA SER A 66 -5.80 -28.89 -1.89
C SER A 66 -5.41 -29.16 -0.44
N PHE A 67 -4.84 -28.15 0.23
CA PHE A 67 -4.30 -28.23 1.58
C PHE A 67 -4.72 -27.01 2.38
N GLU A 68 -4.83 -27.19 3.70
CA GLU A 68 -5.22 -26.13 4.66
C GLU A 68 -4.09 -25.80 5.63
N THR A 69 -2.97 -26.53 5.54
CA THR A 69 -1.80 -26.34 6.40
C THR A 69 -0.52 -26.24 5.59
N VAL A 70 0.42 -25.42 6.05
CA VAL A 70 1.76 -25.28 5.50
C VAL A 70 2.82 -25.73 6.52
N PRO A 71 4.05 -26.09 6.09
CA PRO A 71 5.15 -26.39 7.00
C PRO A 71 5.42 -25.23 7.94
N ALA A 72 5.64 -25.53 9.21
CA ALA A 72 6.17 -24.57 10.16
C ALA A 72 7.64 -24.25 9.87
N GLY A 73 8.12 -23.13 10.43
CA GLY A 73 9.52 -22.71 10.36
C GLY A 73 9.81 -21.58 9.37
N ASP A 74 11.08 -21.47 9.02
CA ASP A 74 11.65 -20.29 8.34
C ASP A 74 11.69 -20.50 6.82
N TRP A 75 10.69 -19.95 6.16
CA TRP A 75 10.59 -19.82 4.72
C TRP A 75 9.77 -18.57 4.42
N ASN A 76 9.88 -18.01 3.23
CA ASN A 76 9.02 -16.89 2.82
C ASN A 76 8.31 -17.15 1.48
N LEU A 77 8.76 -18.17 0.73
CA LEU A 77 8.18 -18.58 -0.53
C LEU A 77 7.95 -20.09 -0.57
N SER A 78 6.84 -20.52 -1.15
CA SER A 78 6.57 -21.91 -1.47
C SER A 78 6.15 -22.07 -2.91
N HIS A 79 6.67 -23.12 -3.56
CA HIS A 79 6.28 -23.51 -4.91
C HIS A 79 5.16 -24.53 -4.86
N LEU A 80 4.16 -24.30 -5.70
CA LEU A 80 3.00 -25.16 -5.85
C LEU A 80 3.14 -26.01 -7.12
N ALA A 81 2.73 -27.27 -7.02
CA ALA A 81 2.56 -28.15 -8.17
C ALA A 81 1.07 -28.45 -8.38
N THR A 82 0.69 -28.82 -9.60
CA THR A 82 -0.68 -29.26 -9.85
C THR A 82 -0.88 -30.70 -9.42
N THR A 83 -2.06 -31.03 -8.91
CA THR A 83 -2.52 -32.41 -8.69
C THR A 83 -2.49 -33.23 -9.99
N SER A 84 -2.56 -34.55 -9.88
CA SER A 84 -2.52 -35.46 -11.04
C SER A 84 -3.67 -35.24 -12.03
N ASP A 85 -4.85 -34.83 -11.55
CA ASP A 85 -5.99 -34.46 -12.38
C ASP A 85 -5.86 -33.03 -12.94
N GLY A 86 -4.90 -32.25 -12.43
CA GLY A 86 -4.61 -30.87 -12.81
C GLY A 86 -5.60 -29.85 -12.26
N THR A 87 -6.51 -30.21 -11.35
CA THR A 87 -7.61 -29.33 -10.92
C THR A 87 -7.27 -28.47 -9.71
N LYS A 88 -6.25 -28.84 -8.92
CA LYS A 88 -5.83 -28.14 -7.71
C LYS A 88 -4.33 -28.04 -7.60
N PHE A 89 -3.88 -27.19 -6.69
CA PHE A 89 -2.49 -27.07 -6.26
C PHE A 89 -2.23 -27.90 -5.02
N VAL A 90 -1.05 -28.53 -5.00
CA VAL A 90 -0.41 -29.14 -3.84
C VAL A 90 0.87 -28.39 -3.53
N LEU A 91 1.25 -28.39 -2.25
CA LEU A 91 2.53 -27.85 -1.83
C LEU A 91 3.67 -28.73 -2.36
N ALA A 92 4.62 -28.16 -3.10
CA ALA A 92 5.75 -28.91 -3.66
C ALA A 92 7.03 -28.71 -2.85
N SER A 93 7.39 -27.45 -2.58
CA SER A 93 8.59 -27.10 -1.82
C SER A 93 8.45 -25.74 -1.14
N THR A 94 9.30 -25.49 -0.14
CA THR A 94 9.41 -24.21 0.58
C THR A 94 10.85 -23.74 0.55
N GLU A 95 11.07 -22.43 0.48
CA GLU A 95 12.39 -21.82 0.51
C GLU A 95 12.37 -20.44 1.19
N THR A 96 13.56 -20.00 1.62
CA THR A 96 13.82 -18.60 1.94
C THR A 96 14.51 -17.97 0.75
N SER A 97 13.87 -17.00 0.11
CA SER A 97 14.39 -16.37 -1.11
C SER A 97 14.18 -14.85 -1.15
N SER A 98 14.91 -14.22 -2.06
CA SER A 98 14.71 -12.84 -2.51
C SER A 98 13.47 -12.80 -3.41
N LEU A 99 12.33 -12.33 -2.88
CA LEU A 99 11.03 -12.41 -3.56
C LEU A 99 10.96 -11.59 -4.85
N ASP A 100 11.71 -10.49 -4.92
CA ASP A 100 11.93 -9.68 -6.13
C ASP A 100 12.52 -10.52 -7.26
N LYS A 101 13.58 -11.29 -6.98
CA LYS A 101 14.29 -12.10 -7.97
C LYS A 101 13.55 -13.39 -8.30
N SER A 102 12.89 -14.00 -7.31
CA SER A 102 12.23 -15.29 -7.50
C SER A 102 10.88 -15.18 -8.20
N VAL A 103 10.06 -14.19 -7.84
CA VAL A 103 8.67 -14.09 -8.29
C VAL A 103 8.28 -12.68 -8.74
N GLY A 104 9.26 -11.79 -8.97
CA GLY A 104 9.01 -10.43 -9.43
C GLY A 104 8.32 -9.54 -8.40
N LEU A 105 8.32 -9.96 -7.13
CA LEU A 105 7.56 -9.28 -6.08
C LEU A 105 8.41 -8.14 -5.47
N LEU A 106 8.46 -7.03 -6.19
CA LEU A 106 9.21 -5.83 -5.84
C LEU A 106 8.71 -5.20 -4.52
N ASP A 107 9.60 -4.57 -3.77
CA ASP A 107 9.27 -3.70 -2.64
C ASP A 107 9.05 -2.25 -3.09
N ALA A 108 8.73 -1.36 -2.16
CA ALA A 108 8.62 0.08 -2.42
C ALA A 108 9.97 0.82 -2.37
N GLY A 109 11.10 0.09 -2.45
CA GLY A 109 12.43 0.64 -2.29
C GLY A 109 12.93 0.65 -0.84
N THR A 110 14.01 1.39 -0.61
CA THR A 110 14.71 1.44 0.68
C THR A 110 14.01 2.35 1.68
N THR A 111 14.13 2.01 2.96
CA THR A 111 13.58 2.80 4.06
C THR A 111 14.45 4.02 4.30
N TRP A 112 13.89 5.21 4.11
CA TRP A 112 14.52 6.51 4.41
C TRP A 112 13.98 7.16 5.70
N HIS A 113 12.92 6.59 6.28
CA HIS A 113 12.34 7.05 7.53
C HIS A 113 12.64 6.04 8.64
N ASP A 114 12.96 6.52 9.83
CA ASP A 114 13.43 5.69 10.97
C ASP A 114 12.33 4.83 11.61
N THR A 115 11.10 4.93 11.11
CA THR A 115 9.93 4.27 11.69
C THR A 115 9.29 3.37 10.66
N GLN A 116 8.98 2.15 11.09
CA GLN A 116 8.37 1.12 10.27
C GLN A 116 7.27 0.42 11.08
N PHE A 117 6.21 0.00 10.40
CA PHE A 117 5.06 -0.65 10.99
C PHE A 117 4.68 -1.88 10.21
N ASP A 118 4.49 -3.00 10.89
CA ASP A 118 4.01 -4.21 10.26
C ASP A 118 2.53 -4.07 9.86
N LEU A 119 2.23 -4.37 8.59
CA LEU A 119 0.90 -4.24 8.02
C LEU A 119 -0.12 -5.12 8.75
N VAL A 120 0.26 -6.34 9.15
CA VAL A 120 -0.63 -7.28 9.81
C VAL A 120 -1.03 -6.73 11.18
N HIS A 121 -0.07 -6.18 11.93
CA HIS A 121 -0.36 -5.54 13.22
C HIS A 121 -1.26 -4.30 13.07
N LEU A 122 -1.03 -3.47 12.05
CA LEU A 122 -1.88 -2.30 11.77
C LEU A 122 -3.33 -2.72 11.46
N LEU A 123 -3.51 -3.73 10.62
CA LEU A 123 -4.83 -4.23 10.23
C LEU A 123 -5.55 -4.94 11.38
N ASP A 124 -4.83 -5.73 12.19
CA ASP A 124 -5.41 -6.36 13.38
C ASP A 124 -5.94 -5.33 14.38
N ALA A 125 -5.15 -4.28 14.65
CA ALA A 125 -5.57 -3.19 15.53
C ALA A 125 -6.82 -2.48 14.98
N PHE A 126 -6.83 -2.20 13.68
CA PHE A 126 -7.98 -1.61 13.00
C PHE A 126 -9.25 -2.48 13.12
N TYR A 127 -9.16 -3.77 12.82
CA TYR A 127 -10.30 -4.68 12.90
C TYR A 127 -10.77 -4.92 14.35
N ALA A 128 -9.86 -4.99 15.31
CA ALA A 128 -10.19 -5.11 16.72
C ALA A 128 -10.99 -3.89 17.22
N GLN A 129 -10.57 -2.68 16.87
CA GLN A 129 -11.28 -1.45 17.24
C GLN A 129 -12.67 -1.40 16.59
N ARG A 130 -12.78 -1.80 15.32
CA ARG A 130 -14.08 -1.86 14.61
C ARG A 130 -15.05 -2.84 15.27
N LYS A 131 -14.57 -3.97 15.78
CA LYS A 131 -15.40 -4.95 16.50
C LYS A 131 -15.95 -4.39 17.82
N LEU A 132 -15.20 -3.52 18.49
CA LEU A 132 -15.61 -2.86 19.74
C LEU A 132 -16.61 -1.72 19.50
N HIS A 133 -16.56 -1.07 18.33
CA HIS A 133 -17.40 0.08 17.99
C HIS A 133 -18.11 -0.12 16.63
N PRO A 134 -19.08 -1.06 16.54
CA PRO A 134 -19.76 -1.39 15.29
C PRO A 134 -20.59 -0.23 14.70
N ASP A 135 -21.03 0.71 15.54
CA ASP A 135 -21.82 1.87 15.15
C ASP A 135 -20.97 3.06 14.68
N ASN A 136 -19.63 2.97 14.78
CA ASN A 136 -18.77 4.04 14.29
C ASN A 136 -18.68 3.96 12.76
N ASN A 137 -19.55 4.74 12.10
CA ASN A 137 -19.65 4.87 10.65
C ASN A 137 -18.46 5.61 10.00
N ASP A 138 -17.29 5.62 10.66
CA ASP A 138 -15.97 5.95 10.09
C ASP A 138 -15.53 4.91 9.03
N THR A 139 -16.49 4.24 8.39
CA THR A 139 -16.29 3.20 7.42
C THR A 139 -16.34 3.80 6.02
N CYS A 140 -15.17 4.05 5.45
CA CYS A 140 -14.69 3.38 4.23
C CYS A 140 -13.37 4.04 3.81
N ALA A 141 -12.44 3.24 3.30
CA ALA A 141 -11.36 3.70 2.40
C ALA A 141 -11.84 4.68 1.31
N ALA A 142 -13.14 4.71 1.01
CA ALA A 142 -13.76 5.56 0.00
C ALA A 142 -14.32 6.90 0.52
N ALA A 143 -14.45 7.13 1.83
CA ALA A 143 -15.09 8.34 2.36
C ALA A 143 -14.08 9.43 2.77
N ASN A 144 -12.86 9.05 3.17
CA ASN A 144 -11.83 10.03 3.47
C ASN A 144 -11.11 10.45 2.19
N ILE A 145 -11.08 11.76 1.94
CA ILE A 145 -10.48 12.36 0.75
C ILE A 145 -8.96 12.12 0.61
N GLN A 146 -8.27 11.75 1.70
CA GLN A 146 -6.86 11.37 1.68
C GLN A 146 -6.60 9.94 1.19
N CYS A 147 -7.65 9.12 1.11
CA CYS A 147 -7.57 7.77 0.55
C CYS A 147 -7.94 7.76 -0.94
N SER A 148 -8.42 8.89 -1.47
CA SER A 148 -8.87 9.02 -2.86
C SER A 148 -7.73 8.78 -3.85
N GLY A 149 -7.94 7.82 -4.76
CA GLY A 149 -6.97 7.50 -5.81
C GLY A 149 -5.95 6.41 -5.44
N HIS A 150 -5.97 5.92 -4.20
CA HIS A 150 -5.18 4.77 -3.78
C HIS A 150 -6.01 3.49 -3.77
N VAL A 151 -5.40 2.35 -4.09
CA VAL A 151 -6.13 1.07 -4.17
C VAL A 151 -6.30 0.40 -2.82
N ASN A 152 -5.29 0.42 -1.97
CA ASN A 152 -5.49 0.13 -0.56
C ASN A 152 -5.03 1.33 0.24
N ALA A 153 -6.00 2.03 0.80
CA ALA A 153 -5.77 3.07 1.78
C ALA A 153 -6.86 3.02 2.84
N ALA A 154 -6.53 3.39 4.06
CA ALA A 154 -7.50 3.46 5.14
C ALA A 154 -7.09 4.49 6.18
N VAL A 155 -8.11 5.01 6.89
CA VAL A 155 -7.89 5.73 8.13
C VAL A 155 -7.68 4.68 9.23
N LEU A 156 -6.47 4.64 9.78
CA LEU A 156 -6.04 3.68 10.78
C LEU A 156 -5.91 4.33 12.15
N PRO A 157 -6.03 3.55 13.24
CA PRO A 157 -5.66 4.02 14.58
C PRO A 157 -4.17 4.36 14.61
N SER A 158 -3.80 5.42 15.32
CA SER A 158 -2.39 5.82 15.45
C SER A 158 -1.58 4.73 16.18
N PRO A 159 -0.53 4.17 15.55
CA PRO A 159 0.32 3.17 16.19
C PRO A 159 1.29 3.79 17.21
N PHE A 160 1.36 5.11 17.30
CA PHE A 160 2.29 5.82 18.18
C PHE A 160 1.84 5.89 19.63
N ASN A 161 0.57 5.58 19.92
CA ASN A 161 0.03 5.56 21.28
C ASN A 161 -0.86 4.32 21.53
N PRO A 162 -0.28 3.11 21.54
CA PRO A 162 -1.07 1.87 21.62
C PRO A 162 -1.77 1.68 22.98
N ASN A 163 -1.27 2.32 24.04
CA ASN A 163 -1.83 2.19 25.39
C ASN A 163 -2.94 3.22 25.70
N HIS A 164 -3.02 4.29 24.92
CA HIS A 164 -4.08 5.30 25.00
C HIS A 164 -4.54 5.71 23.60
N PRO A 165 -5.20 4.79 22.86
CA PRO A 165 -5.78 5.12 21.57
C PRO A 165 -6.91 6.12 21.82
N SER A 166 -6.65 7.40 21.59
CA SER A 166 -7.74 8.37 21.53
C SER A 166 -8.50 8.13 20.23
N ALA A 167 -9.82 8.31 20.24
CA ALA A 167 -10.63 8.21 19.02
C ALA A 167 -10.24 9.27 17.95
N GLN A 168 -9.37 10.22 18.31
CA GLN A 168 -8.93 11.34 17.47
C GLN A 168 -7.52 11.13 16.89
N ASP A 169 -6.70 10.22 17.44
CA ASP A 169 -5.37 9.95 16.92
C ASP A 169 -5.45 8.93 15.78
N LYS A 170 -5.72 9.45 14.58
CA LYS A 170 -5.83 8.67 13.35
C LYS A 170 -4.67 8.99 12.41
N VAL A 171 -4.32 8.01 11.58
CA VAL A 171 -3.31 8.14 10.52
C VAL A 171 -3.89 7.61 9.22
N ILE A 172 -3.33 8.02 8.09
CA ILE A 172 -3.68 7.46 6.78
C ILE A 172 -2.64 6.39 6.45
N GLY A 173 -3.07 5.14 6.29
CA GLY A 173 -2.23 4.11 5.73
C GLY A 173 -2.52 3.93 4.25
N ILE A 174 -1.46 3.83 3.45
CA ILE A 174 -1.50 3.55 2.01
C ILE A 174 -0.56 2.39 1.75
N TRP A 175 -1.04 1.31 1.13
CA TRP A 175 -0.23 0.12 0.88
C TRP A 175 -0.66 -0.64 -0.38
N ALA A 176 0.24 -1.46 -0.88
CA ALA A 176 -0.05 -2.46 -1.89
C ALA A 176 0.92 -3.61 -1.69
N TRP A 177 0.40 -4.82 -1.73
CA TRP A 177 1.26 -6.00 -1.61
C TRP A 177 2.07 -6.27 -2.89
N GLN A 178 1.89 -5.47 -3.95
CA GLN A 178 2.73 -5.40 -5.16
C GLN A 178 3.12 -3.92 -5.47
N PRO A 179 3.87 -3.26 -4.58
CA PRO A 179 4.12 -1.81 -4.62
C PRO A 179 4.94 -1.35 -5.85
N GLY A 180 5.76 -2.23 -6.43
CA GLY A 180 6.55 -1.93 -7.63
C GLY A 180 5.85 -2.24 -8.96
N LEU A 181 4.72 -2.95 -8.95
CA LEU A 181 3.94 -3.29 -10.15
C LEU A 181 2.67 -2.44 -10.30
N THR A 182 2.17 -1.81 -9.23
CA THR A 182 0.90 -1.08 -9.29
C THR A 182 0.85 0.13 -8.35
N TYR A 183 0.29 1.23 -8.86
CA TYR A 183 -0.11 2.45 -8.13
C TYR A 183 1.00 3.37 -7.58
N GLY A 184 2.26 3.15 -7.97
CA GLY A 184 3.32 4.14 -7.77
C GLY A 184 3.72 4.36 -6.32
N ILE A 185 3.53 3.39 -5.41
CA ILE A 185 3.91 3.53 -3.99
C ILE A 185 5.40 3.82 -3.83
N ALA A 186 6.26 3.09 -4.56
CA ALA A 186 7.71 3.30 -4.56
C ALA A 186 8.06 4.74 -5.00
N ASN A 187 7.32 5.26 -5.96
CA ASN A 187 7.52 6.61 -6.46
C ASN A 187 7.00 7.66 -5.48
N GLU A 188 5.80 7.47 -4.94
CA GLU A 188 5.21 8.39 -3.97
C GLU A 188 6.08 8.54 -2.71
N THR A 189 6.60 7.42 -2.19
CA THR A 189 7.53 7.47 -1.04
C THR A 189 8.83 8.21 -1.37
N HIS A 190 9.35 8.08 -2.61
CA HIS A 190 10.51 8.82 -3.07
C HIS A 190 10.23 10.33 -3.16
N ILE A 191 9.07 10.74 -3.66
CA ILE A 191 8.69 12.16 -3.70
C ILE A 191 8.58 12.75 -2.29
N TYR A 192 8.02 12.03 -1.31
CA TYR A 192 8.02 12.46 0.10
C TYR A 192 9.44 12.65 0.64
N TYR A 193 10.37 11.75 0.30
CA TYR A 193 11.78 11.91 0.64
C TYR A 193 12.38 13.18 0.03
N LEU A 194 12.12 13.46 -1.25
CA LEU A 194 12.62 14.67 -1.92
C LEU A 194 12.08 15.96 -1.29
N LEU A 195 10.78 16.03 -1.00
CA LEU A 195 10.17 17.20 -0.37
C LEU A 195 10.79 17.49 1.00
N ARG A 196 11.05 16.43 1.79
CA ARG A 196 11.74 16.54 3.07
C ARG A 196 13.18 17.03 2.89
N ALA A 197 13.93 16.42 1.96
CA ALA A 197 15.34 16.72 1.73
C ALA A 197 15.56 18.14 1.16
N ARG A 198 14.64 18.63 0.32
CA ARG A 198 14.70 19.94 -0.32
C ARG A 198 14.07 21.07 0.51
N GLY A 199 13.59 20.75 1.73
CA GLY A 199 13.22 21.75 2.74
C GLY A 199 11.79 22.27 2.66
N ASP A 200 10.88 21.58 1.97
CA ASP A 200 9.46 21.95 1.93
C ASP A 200 8.53 20.83 2.44
N PRO A 201 8.67 20.42 3.72
CA PRO A 201 7.80 19.41 4.32
C PRO A 201 6.34 19.89 4.48
N GLY A 202 6.07 21.19 4.33
CA GLY A 202 4.73 21.76 4.45
C GLY A 202 3.92 21.73 3.14
N LEU A 203 4.45 21.09 2.09
CA LEU A 203 3.76 20.95 0.81
C LEU A 203 2.85 19.72 0.74
N ALA A 204 3.03 18.75 1.64
CA ALA A 204 2.27 17.51 1.68
C ALA A 204 1.96 17.11 3.13
N ALA A 205 1.04 16.15 3.31
CA ALA A 205 0.78 15.56 4.61
C ALA A 205 2.06 14.91 5.16
N ARG A 206 2.36 15.11 6.44
CA ARG A 206 3.58 14.58 7.05
C ARG A 206 3.67 13.06 6.94
N PHE A 207 4.77 12.59 6.38
CA PHE A 207 5.14 11.19 6.37
C PHE A 207 5.51 10.70 7.77
N LEU A 208 4.93 9.58 8.20
CA LEU A 208 5.04 9.07 9.57
C LEU A 208 5.90 7.81 9.68
N GLY A 209 6.01 7.04 8.60
CA GLY A 209 6.78 5.79 8.59
C GLY A 209 6.39 4.88 7.45
N HIS A 210 7.24 3.88 7.21
CA HIS A 210 7.00 2.86 6.20
C HIS A 210 6.07 1.76 6.74
N ILE A 211 5.28 1.15 5.87
CA ILE A 211 4.52 -0.06 6.16
C ILE A 211 5.26 -1.25 5.56
N THR A 212 5.41 -2.33 6.34
CA THR A 212 6.16 -3.52 5.94
C THR A 212 5.34 -4.80 6.07
N ASP A 213 5.72 -5.80 5.27
CA ASP A 213 5.38 -7.21 5.52
C ASP A 213 6.53 -7.86 6.30
N ASP A 214 6.22 -8.45 7.45
CA ASP A 214 7.16 -9.16 8.33
C ASP A 214 8.40 -8.32 8.70
N ALA A 215 8.24 -7.00 8.84
CA ALA A 215 9.34 -6.07 9.10
C ALA A 215 10.50 -6.09 8.07
N THR A 216 10.33 -6.72 6.91
CA THR A 216 11.39 -6.88 5.91
C THR A 216 11.10 -6.13 4.62
N ARG A 217 9.91 -6.33 4.07
CA ARG A 217 9.55 -5.82 2.75
C ARG A 217 8.68 -4.58 2.88
N VAL A 218 9.13 -3.44 2.35
CA VAL A 218 8.30 -2.23 2.33
C VAL A 218 7.18 -2.38 1.31
N VAL A 219 5.94 -2.25 1.77
CA VAL A 219 4.71 -2.40 0.98
C VAL A 219 3.83 -1.16 0.99
N GLY A 220 4.20 -0.11 1.74
CA GLY A 220 3.39 1.10 1.88
C GLY A 220 4.00 2.12 2.82
N PHE A 221 3.18 3.06 3.25
CA PHE A 221 3.57 4.12 4.19
C PHE A 221 2.37 4.69 4.95
N LEU A 222 2.66 5.36 6.07
CA LEU A 222 1.72 6.11 6.88
C LEU A 222 1.91 7.61 6.68
N LEU A 223 0.81 8.35 6.56
CA LEU A 223 0.74 9.80 6.57
C LEU A 223 -0.10 10.30 7.75
N GLU A 224 0.07 11.56 8.13
CA GLU A 224 -0.84 12.22 9.06
C GLU A 224 -2.26 12.34 8.49
N HIS A 225 -3.25 12.21 9.37
CA HIS A 225 -4.64 12.48 9.03
C HIS A 225 -4.92 13.98 9.14
N VAL A 226 -5.22 14.62 8.01
CA VAL A 226 -5.57 16.03 7.89
C VAL A 226 -7.08 16.19 8.09
N VAL A 227 -7.46 16.48 9.33
CA VAL A 227 -8.87 16.59 9.73
C VAL A 227 -9.54 17.81 9.12
N GLY A 228 -10.75 17.64 8.58
CA GLY A 228 -11.57 18.74 8.06
C GLY A 228 -11.09 19.30 6.71
N ALA A 229 -10.10 18.68 6.08
CA ALA A 229 -9.70 19.07 4.73
C ALA A 229 -10.82 18.81 3.71
N ARG A 230 -10.76 19.53 2.59
CA ARG A 230 -11.62 19.34 1.42
C ARG A 230 -10.78 19.31 0.14
N HIS A 231 -11.34 18.74 -0.93
CA HIS A 231 -10.74 18.92 -2.26
C HIS A 231 -10.77 20.40 -2.66
N ALA A 232 -9.74 20.81 -3.40
CA ALA A 232 -9.70 22.15 -3.99
C ALA A 232 -10.86 22.35 -4.97
N GLY A 233 -11.19 23.59 -5.27
CA GLY A 233 -12.07 23.96 -6.36
C GLY A 233 -11.53 25.17 -7.12
N PRO A 234 -12.29 25.70 -8.09
CA PRO A 234 -11.85 26.86 -8.88
C PRO A 234 -11.50 28.09 -8.03
N GLY A 235 -12.13 28.26 -6.87
CA GLY A 235 -11.84 29.35 -5.94
C GLY A 235 -10.49 29.25 -5.20
N ASP A 236 -9.81 28.10 -5.28
CA ASP A 236 -8.51 27.86 -4.63
C ASP A 236 -7.34 27.98 -5.62
N LEU A 237 -7.61 28.38 -6.86
CA LEU A 237 -6.66 28.40 -7.98
C LEU A 237 -5.30 28.99 -7.63
N ASP A 238 -5.26 30.18 -7.03
CA ASP A 238 -3.98 30.85 -6.72
C ASP A 238 -3.16 30.07 -5.69
N LYS A 239 -3.83 29.42 -4.72
CA LYS A 239 -3.16 28.60 -3.70
C LYS A 239 -2.67 27.27 -4.27
N CYS A 240 -3.47 26.63 -5.13
CA CYS A 240 -3.05 25.43 -5.87
C CYS A 240 -1.87 25.72 -6.80
N ARG A 241 -1.90 26.88 -7.48
CA ARG A 241 -0.82 27.34 -8.35
C ARG A 241 0.46 27.55 -7.56
N GLU A 242 0.37 28.15 -6.38
CA GLU A 242 1.52 28.32 -5.49
C GLU A 242 2.07 26.98 -4.98
N ALA A 243 1.20 26.04 -4.59
CA ALA A 243 1.62 24.70 -4.20
C ALA A 243 2.38 23.98 -5.35
N LEU A 244 1.88 24.06 -6.59
CA LEU A 244 2.58 23.49 -7.75
C LEU A 244 3.93 24.18 -8.01
N ARG A 245 4.01 25.51 -7.92
CA ARG A 245 5.29 26.21 -8.09
C ARG A 245 6.33 25.77 -7.07
N ARG A 246 5.91 25.53 -5.82
CA ARG A 246 6.78 24.99 -4.77
C ARG A 246 7.24 23.57 -5.09
N LEU A 247 6.36 22.74 -5.67
CA LEU A 247 6.73 21.41 -6.18
C LEU A 247 7.75 21.51 -7.32
N HIS A 248 7.52 22.40 -8.29
CA HIS A 248 8.41 22.65 -9.43
C HIS A 248 9.77 23.20 -9.00
N ALA A 249 9.80 24.09 -7.99
CA ALA A 249 11.04 24.57 -7.38
C ALA A 249 11.83 23.45 -6.69
N ALA A 250 11.13 22.41 -6.23
CA ALA A 250 11.75 21.17 -5.76
C ALA A 250 12.16 20.23 -6.90
N GLY A 251 12.09 20.63 -8.18
CA GLY A 251 12.50 19.85 -9.34
C GLY A 251 11.60 18.63 -9.60
N VAL A 252 10.33 18.71 -9.21
CA VAL A 252 9.36 17.62 -9.34
C VAL A 252 8.17 18.12 -10.15
N ALA A 253 7.79 17.40 -11.20
CA ALA A 253 6.52 17.55 -11.88
C ALA A 253 5.49 16.61 -11.24
N TYR A 254 4.22 17.04 -11.11
CA TYR A 254 3.19 16.15 -10.59
C TYR A 254 2.81 15.05 -11.60
N GLY A 255 2.97 15.35 -12.88
CA GLY A 255 2.70 14.48 -14.01
C GLY A 255 1.26 14.55 -14.53
N PRO A 256 0.95 13.77 -15.58
CA PRO A 256 -0.33 13.81 -16.30
C PRO A 256 -1.53 13.33 -15.46
N SER A 257 -1.26 12.79 -14.27
CA SER A 257 -2.26 12.30 -13.34
C SER A 257 -2.82 13.37 -12.39
N LEU A 258 -2.36 14.63 -12.52
CA LEU A 258 -2.84 15.75 -11.71
C LEU A 258 -4.35 15.92 -11.86
N ARG A 259 -5.06 15.88 -10.74
CA ARG A 259 -6.51 16.08 -10.67
C ARG A 259 -6.85 17.00 -9.51
N ARG A 260 -8.11 17.45 -9.43
CA ARG A 260 -8.59 18.25 -8.30
C ARG A 260 -8.38 17.55 -6.96
N GLU A 261 -8.48 16.22 -6.93
CA GLU A 261 -8.32 15.40 -5.73
C GLU A 261 -6.88 15.37 -5.21
N SER A 262 -5.91 15.71 -6.06
CA SER A 262 -4.49 15.85 -5.70
C SER A 262 -4.24 16.99 -4.71
N PHE A 263 -5.18 17.94 -4.61
CA PHE A 263 -5.08 19.11 -3.75
C PHE A 263 -6.04 19.01 -2.55
N LEU A 264 -5.47 19.09 -1.35
CA LEU A 264 -6.19 19.15 -0.10
C LEU A 264 -6.12 20.56 0.46
N VAL A 265 -7.26 21.22 0.56
CA VAL A 265 -7.37 22.51 1.24
C VAL A 265 -7.64 22.25 2.72
N THR A 266 -6.73 22.66 3.60
CA THR A 266 -6.87 22.50 5.05
C THR A 266 -7.89 23.48 5.62
N ILE A 267 -8.27 23.31 6.88
CA ILE A 267 -9.19 24.23 7.58
C ILE A 267 -8.58 25.62 7.76
N GLU A 268 -7.25 25.72 7.84
CA GLU A 268 -6.47 26.97 7.86
C GLU A 268 -6.38 27.61 6.46
N GLY A 269 -6.82 26.89 5.43
CA GLY A 269 -6.85 27.35 4.06
C GLY A 269 -5.52 27.26 3.33
N SER A 270 -4.54 26.51 3.85
CA SER A 270 -3.36 26.12 3.07
C SER A 270 -3.70 24.96 2.12
N VAL A 271 -2.84 24.71 1.13
CA VAL A 271 -3.01 23.62 0.17
C VAL A 271 -1.87 22.63 0.34
N LEU A 272 -2.23 21.36 0.55
CA LEU A 272 -1.33 20.22 0.55
C LEU A 272 -1.52 19.41 -0.74
N LEU A 273 -0.44 18.92 -1.29
CA LEU A 273 -0.42 17.94 -2.38
C LEU A 273 -0.40 16.52 -1.81
N GLN A 274 -1.05 15.60 -2.50
CA GLN A 274 -1.06 14.18 -2.17
C GLN A 274 -1.09 13.32 -3.45
N GLY A 275 -0.88 12.01 -3.34
CA GLY A 275 -1.06 11.08 -4.46
C GLY A 275 0.07 11.16 -5.48
N PHE A 276 1.32 11.23 -5.03
CA PHE A 276 2.49 11.43 -5.90
C PHE A 276 2.90 10.18 -6.71
N GLY A 277 2.04 9.16 -6.83
CA GLY A 277 2.39 7.91 -7.50
C GLY A 277 2.79 8.08 -8.98
N GLY A 278 2.34 9.15 -9.63
CA GLY A 278 2.69 9.50 -11.02
C GLY A 278 3.63 10.71 -11.18
N ALA A 279 4.09 11.31 -10.08
CA ALA A 279 5.00 12.46 -10.11
C ALA A 279 6.43 12.03 -10.46
N PHE A 280 7.27 12.93 -10.95
CA PHE A 280 8.64 12.56 -11.33
C PHE A 280 9.59 13.75 -11.26
N GLU A 281 10.87 13.47 -11.05
CA GLU A 281 11.93 14.49 -11.09
C GLU A 281 12.18 14.94 -12.53
N THR A 282 12.29 16.25 -12.73
CA THR A 282 12.61 16.85 -14.02
C THR A 282 13.14 18.28 -13.82
N ASP A 283 13.89 18.77 -14.80
CA ASP A 283 14.32 20.17 -14.95
C ASP A 283 13.74 20.82 -16.22
N GLU A 284 12.84 20.12 -16.92
CA GLU A 284 12.19 20.60 -18.14
C GLU A 284 11.13 21.68 -17.81
N GLU A 285 11.46 22.94 -18.10
CA GLU A 285 10.59 24.09 -17.85
C GLU A 285 9.25 23.97 -18.61
N GLU A 286 9.26 23.37 -19.80
CA GLU A 286 8.05 23.14 -20.60
C GLU A 286 7.02 22.27 -19.87
N VAL A 287 7.47 21.28 -19.09
CA VAL A 287 6.59 20.41 -18.29
C VAL A 287 5.92 21.22 -17.19
N PHE A 288 6.69 22.04 -16.47
CA PHE A 288 6.16 22.89 -15.40
C PHE A 288 5.19 23.96 -15.93
N VAL A 289 5.51 24.58 -17.06
CA VAL A 289 4.63 25.56 -17.72
C VAL A 289 3.33 24.90 -18.16
N ALA A 290 3.38 23.69 -18.73
CA ALA A 290 2.19 22.95 -19.15
C ALA A 290 1.28 22.60 -17.95
N GLU A 291 1.84 22.13 -16.84
CA GLU A 291 1.08 21.82 -15.61
C GLU A 291 0.39 23.06 -15.03
N LEU A 292 1.12 24.19 -14.94
CA LEU A 292 0.54 25.44 -14.45
C LEU A 292 -0.53 25.99 -15.40
N GLY A 293 -0.35 25.82 -16.71
CA GLY A 293 -1.28 26.26 -17.74
C GLY A 293 -2.61 25.50 -17.73
N GLY A 294 -2.58 24.20 -17.43
CA GLY A 294 -3.78 23.35 -17.36
C GLY A 294 -4.53 23.40 -16.02
N LEU A 295 -3.99 24.08 -15.00
CA LEU A 295 -4.50 24.00 -13.64
C LEU A 295 -5.97 24.47 -13.49
N GLU A 296 -6.39 25.50 -14.24
CA GLU A 296 -7.77 25.99 -14.19
C GLU A 296 -8.77 24.92 -14.65
N GLU A 297 -8.43 24.19 -15.72
CA GLU A 297 -9.25 23.09 -16.22
C GLU A 297 -9.27 21.92 -15.24
N VAL A 298 -8.12 21.58 -14.65
CA VAL A 298 -8.02 20.55 -13.61
C VAL A 298 -8.93 20.84 -12.42
N LEU A 299 -8.98 22.10 -11.95
CA LEU A 299 -9.81 22.49 -10.80
C LEU A 299 -11.30 22.63 -11.14
N ALA A 300 -11.65 22.80 -12.41
CA ALA A 300 -13.03 22.90 -12.88
C ALA A 300 -13.70 21.54 -13.10
N GLN A 301 -12.93 20.44 -13.13
CA GLN A 301 -13.47 19.08 -13.26
C GLN A 301 -14.27 18.68 -12.01
N VAL A 302 -15.41 18.02 -12.23
CA VAL A 302 -16.37 17.55 -11.22
C VAL A 302 -16.37 16.04 -11.15
#